data_AF-A0A0D9NKW2-F1
#
_entry.id   AF-A0A0D9NKW2-F1
#
_cell.length_a   1.000
_cell.length_b   1.000
_cell.length_c   1.000
_cell.angle_alpha   90.00
_cell.angle_beta   90.00
_cell.angle_gamma   90.00
#
_symmetry.space_group_name_H-M   'P 1'
#
loop_
_entity.id
_entity.type
_entity.pdbx_description
1 polymer ?
#
loop_
_entity_poly.entity_id
_entity_poly.type
_entity_poly.pdbx_seq_one_letter_code
_entity_poly.pdbx_strand_id
1 'polypeptide(L)' 'MTYIRKDSRILADQKRPTLTRDILWLTVNGVTIVNFYRQPHYDVSLDALLR' A
#
# COMPACT_ATOMS: atom_id res chain seq x y z
N MET A 1 1.24 9.57 0.31
CA MET A 1 0.30 9.59 -0.82
C MET A 1 0.98 8.94 -2.02
N THR A 2 0.38 7.91 -2.64
CA THR A 2 0.96 7.24 -3.83
C THR A 2 0.15 7.62 -5.06
N TYR A 3 0.82 7.99 -6.15
CA TYR A 3 0.19 8.27 -7.43
C TYR A 3 0.71 7.27 -8.46
N ILE A 4 -0.21 6.69 -9.24
CA ILE A 4 0.11 5.86 -10.39
C ILE A 4 -0.41 6.58 -11.62
N ARG A 5 0.43 6.71 -12.65
CA ARG A 5 0.02 7.29 -13.94
C ARG A 5 -1.14 6.47 -14.50
N LYS A 6 -2.21 7.13 -14.96
CA LYS A 6 -3.28 6.44 -15.68
C LYS A 6 -2.86 6.23 -17.13
N ASP A 7 -2.83 4.97 -17.54
CA ASP A 7 -2.55 4.51 -18.90
C ASP A 7 -3.36 3.24 -19.14
N SER A 8 -3.81 2.98 -20.37
CA SER A 8 -4.62 1.80 -20.70
C SER A 8 -3.85 0.48 -20.55
N ARG A 9 -2.51 0.54 -20.52
CA ARG A 9 -1.62 -0.62 -20.31
C ARG A 9 -1.28 -0.86 -18.84
N ILE A 10 -1.74 0.01 -17.94
CA ILE A 10 -1.48 -0.12 -16.50
C ILE A 10 -2.66 -0.86 -15.88
N LEU A 11 -2.38 -2.10 -15.46
CA LEU A 11 -3.26 -2.90 -14.63
C LEU A 11 -2.85 -2.70 -13.17
N ALA A 12 -3.67 -1.98 -12.43
CA ALA A 12 -3.48 -1.74 -11.01
C ALA A 12 -4.61 -2.40 -10.22
N ASP A 13 -4.23 -3.28 -9.30
CA ASP A 13 -5.13 -3.87 -8.32
C ASP A 13 -4.75 -3.40 -6.92
N GLN A 14 -5.74 -2.95 -6.15
CA GLN A 14 -5.55 -2.64 -4.75
C GLN A 14 -6.01 -3.82 -3.91
N LYS A 15 -5.06 -4.45 -3.23
CA LYS A 15 -5.40 -5.41 -2.18
C LYS A 15 -5.88 -4.63 -0.96
N ARG A 16 -7.14 -4.84 -0.56
CA ARG A 16 -7.62 -4.57 0.82
C ARG A 16 -7.75 -5.93 1.51
N PRO A 17 -7.46 -6.11 2.81
CA PRO A 17 -7.67 -5.12 3.89
C PRO A 17 -6.58 -5.10 4.98
N THR A 18 -6.03 -3.93 5.31
CA THR A 18 -5.30 -3.78 6.58
C THR A 18 -6.23 -3.16 7.62
N LEU A 19 -6.11 -3.60 8.87
CA LEU A 19 -6.85 -3.06 10.03
C LEU A 19 -6.77 -1.52 10.13
N THR A 20 -5.76 -0.92 9.51
CA THR A 20 -5.50 0.52 9.51
C THR A 20 -5.48 1.07 8.08
N ARG A 21 -5.80 2.37 7.96
CA ARG A 21 -5.70 3.13 6.70
C ARG A 21 -4.26 3.49 6.32
N ASP A 22 -3.30 3.08 7.15
CA ASP A 22 -1.90 3.47 7.05
C ASP A 22 -1.11 2.65 6.04
N ILE A 23 -1.69 1.54 5.55
CA ILE A 23 -1.04 0.62 4.63
C ILE A 23 -1.81 0.62 3.32
N LEU A 24 -1.10 0.86 2.23
CA LEU A 24 -1.62 0.77 0.88
C LEU A 24 -0.83 -0.29 0.12
N TRP A 25 -1.49 -1.40 -0.19
CA TRP A 25 -0.92 -2.50 -0.95
C TRP A 25 -1.48 -2.50 -2.37
N LEU A 26 -0.58 -2.35 -3.35
CA LEU A 26 -0.92 -2.28 -4.76
C LEU A 26 -0.14 -3.32 -5.54
N THR A 27 -0.80 -3.97 -6.51
CA THR A 27 -0.12 -4.70 -7.57
C THR A 27 -0.28 -3.91 -8.85
N VAL A 28 0.83 -3.50 -9.47
CA VAL A 28 0.85 -2.72 -10.70
C VAL A 28 1.67 -3.47 -11.74
N ASN A 29 1.04 -3.96 -12.80
CA ASN A 29 1.70 -4.74 -13.86
C ASN A 29 2.58 -5.89 -13.32
N GLY A 30 2.10 -6.60 -12.30
CA GLY A 30 2.82 -7.69 -11.64
C GLY A 30 3.83 -7.26 -10.57
N VAL A 31 4.12 -5.96 -10.43
CA VAL A 31 4.98 -5.42 -9.38
C VAL A 31 4.14 -5.12 -8.14
N THR A 32 4.55 -5.66 -6.99
CA THR A 32 3.94 -5.32 -5.71
C THR A 32 4.60 -4.06 -5.13
N ILE A 33 3.78 -3.06 -4.82
CA ILE A 33 4.17 -1.82 -4.15
C ILE A 33 3.42 -1.75 -2.83
N VAL A 34 4.14 -1.52 -1.73
CA VAL A 34 3.53 -1.33 -0.43
C VAL A 34 3.95 0.03 0.13
N ASN A 35 2.99 0.91 0.33
CA ASN A 35 3.21 2.23 0.89
C ASN A 35 2.70 2.26 2.34
N PHE A 36 3.55 2.77 3.24
CA PHE A 36 3.28 2.89 4.66
C PHE A 36 3.27 4.35 5.07
N TYR A 37 2.18 4.76 5.69
CA TYR A 37 2.16 5.96 6.49
C TYR A 37 2.54 5.60 7.93
N ARG A 38 3.72 6.03 8.37
CA ARG A 38 4.08 5.96 9.79
C ARG A 38 3.62 7.25 10.47
N GLN A 39 2.51 7.18 11.19
CA GLN A 39 2.11 8.28 12.06
C GLN A 39 3.14 8.41 13.21
N PRO A 40 3.57 9.63 13.56
CA PRO A 40 4.43 9.84 14.73
C PRO A 40 3.79 9.23 15.99
N HIS A 41 4.57 8.46 16.75
CA HIS A 41 4.15 7.80 17.99
C HIS A 41 3.10 6.67 17.83
N TYR A 42 2.89 6.15 16.62
CA TYR A 42 1.96 5.05 16.35
C TYR A 42 2.61 4.03 15.41
N ASP A 43 3.24 2.99 15.97
CA ASP A 43 4.02 1.98 15.22
C ASP A 43 3.24 0.72 14.80
N VAL A 44 1.93 0.67 15.10
CA VAL A 44 1.08 -0.52 14.88
C VAL A 44 1.08 -1.00 13.42
N SER A 45 1.22 -0.06 12.48
CA SER A 45 1.20 -0.33 11.04
C SER A 45 2.50 -0.96 10.53
N LEU A 46 3.62 -0.76 11.24
CA LEU A 46 4.89 -1.45 10.94
C LEU A 46 4.86 -2.90 11.46
N ASP A 47 4.27 -3.11 12.63
CA ASP A 47 4.16 -4.46 13.21
C ASP A 47 3.34 -5.40 12.32
N ALA A 48 2.36 -4.87 11.57
CA ALA A 48 1.56 -5.64 10.61
C ALA A 48 2.35 -6.17 9.39
N LEU A 49 3.54 -5.62 9.10
CA LEU A 49 4.42 -6.09 8.02
C LEU A 49 5.38 -7.20 8.46
N LEU A 50 5.80 -7.14 9.72
CA LEU A 50 6.89 -7.95 10.26
C LEU A 50 6.39 -9.28 10.85
N ARG A 51 5.08 -9.54 10.76
CA ARG A 51 4.38 -10.71 11.28
C ARG A 51 3.84 -11.56 10.14
#